data_AF-A0A939F6Z0-F1
#
_entry.id   AF-A0A939F6Z0-F1
#
_cell.length_a   1.000
_cell.length_b   1.000
_cell.length_c   1.000
_cell.angle_alpha   90.00
_cell.angle_beta   90.00
_cell.angle_gamma   90.00
#
_symmetry.space_group_name_H-M   'P 1'
#
loop_
_entity.id
_entity.type
_entity.pdbx_description
1 polymer ?
#
loop_
_entity_poly.entity_id
_entity_poly.type
_entity_poly.pdbx_seq_one_letter_code
_entity_poly.pdbx_strand_id
1 'polypeptide(L)'
;MDVRYPAGRNSRSVRVASVAAAAMVAGLLSGGGSAADEGNKEAGTAAPVTIEYDCKLPSGAVRAAVRIAAAYPESGEAGRPMDPGPVTVGMSLPRSGLGAALPPDTTVVQSTATLAVQVAQNGRTAEAQWNGLAAPGAPVPPQGDLELSHQGAVPTVTVNAPGVVALTAGRLTVEVKPLVASEDKDPGAGLTFSCDPAAGESGRFATVTVPGATESSSPTGSPTSDDPGGKQRKGIALGPQDGPVTAAEKLCKAPLPKGKLDASEAPPAPKLPDGRVPTEYDVGAGMQTCSYAVGLANVRKLNGAMIINDPQKKPVQIGIAAMMHTAFREPDENNEGYYMRFDSLGQLDLPDAESTFLAFGFEPVSAKVRFENGPITVSTGNIGADADAGVFSTAYFKQSLRLYDVKVNGVPLDVGKNCGTSRPFKVVLNGGARYPNVFAGGILEGDVTIPSFSGCGTGGENLNSLFTAQISGPGNHVVMNQGNACVQDQPDNTPCPPLIPALPTSLPKAP
;
A
#
# COMPACT_ATOMS: atom_id res chain seq x y z
N MET A 1 -7.16 -14.81 88.36
CA MET A 1 -8.23 -13.89 88.73
C MET A 1 -8.47 -12.98 87.54
N ASP A 2 -9.67 -13.11 86.96
CA ASP A 2 -10.47 -12.13 86.23
C ASP A 2 -10.10 -10.64 86.52
N VAL A 3 -10.24 -9.63 85.64
CA VAL A 3 -11.09 -9.45 84.45
C VAL A 3 -10.77 -8.09 83.76
N ARG A 4 -10.92 -8.09 82.43
CA ARG A 4 -11.37 -7.04 81.46
C ARG A 4 -10.69 -5.66 81.32
N TYR A 5 -10.42 -5.38 80.04
CA TYR A 5 -10.14 -4.11 79.35
C TYR A 5 -11.25 -3.04 79.49
N PRO A 6 -10.93 -1.76 79.20
CA PRO A 6 -11.44 -1.18 77.95
C PRO A 6 -10.43 -0.31 77.15
N ALA A 7 -10.83 -0.05 75.90
CA ALA A 7 -10.09 0.54 74.79
C ALA A 7 -9.99 2.08 74.80
N GLY A 8 -9.04 2.64 74.02
CA GLY A 8 -8.99 4.07 73.69
C GLY A 8 -7.80 4.55 72.84
N ARG A 9 -7.93 4.40 71.50
CA ARG A 9 -7.60 5.29 70.35
C ARG A 9 -6.33 6.19 70.26
N ASN A 10 -5.89 6.33 68.98
CA ASN A 10 -5.05 7.37 68.30
C ASN A 10 -3.53 7.09 68.27
N SER A 11 -2.76 7.28 67.18
CA SER A 11 -2.93 8.00 65.91
C SER A 11 -1.86 7.61 64.85
N ARG A 12 -2.23 7.73 63.56
CA ARG A 12 -1.45 8.21 62.39
C ARG A 12 -0.02 7.67 62.12
N SER A 13 0.17 7.06 60.95
CA SER A 13 0.65 7.70 59.70
C SER A 13 1.32 6.67 58.77
N VAL A 14 0.81 6.58 57.53
CA VAL A 14 1.36 5.73 56.46
C VAL A 14 2.46 6.52 55.75
N ARG A 15 3.66 5.94 55.67
CA ARG A 15 4.74 6.43 54.80
C ARG A 15 4.84 5.57 53.55
N VAL A 16 4.83 6.28 52.43
CA VAL A 16 5.18 5.90 51.06
C VAL A 16 6.58 5.29 51.00
N ALA A 17 6.76 4.28 50.16
CA ALA A 17 8.07 3.92 49.62
C ALA A 17 7.93 3.62 48.12
N SER A 18 8.58 4.47 47.34
CA SER A 18 8.83 4.30 45.91
C SER A 18 10.31 3.97 45.72
N VAL A 19 10.64 3.49 44.52
CA VAL A 19 11.92 3.63 43.78
C VAL A 19 12.74 2.34 43.54
N ALA A 20 12.79 2.02 42.24
CA ALA A 20 13.87 1.53 41.38
C ALA A 20 14.60 0.22 41.66
N ALA A 21 14.64 -0.61 40.61
CA ALA A 21 15.81 -1.42 40.30
C ALA A 21 16.03 -1.43 38.78
N ALA A 22 17.05 -0.67 38.35
CA ALA A 22 17.74 -0.86 37.09
C ALA A 22 19.18 -1.23 37.43
N ALA A 23 19.66 -2.39 37.00
CA ALA A 23 21.07 -2.70 36.90
C ALA A 23 21.30 -3.82 35.89
N MET A 24 22.21 -3.54 34.96
CA MET A 24 22.69 -4.38 33.86
C MET A 24 23.47 -5.60 34.38
N VAL A 25 23.44 -6.70 33.63
CA VAL A 25 24.58 -7.63 33.51
C VAL A 25 24.75 -8.00 32.04
N ALA A 26 25.85 -7.52 31.47
CA ALA A 26 26.38 -7.97 30.19
C ALA A 26 27.31 -9.17 30.39
N GLY A 27 27.30 -10.09 29.44
CA GLY A 27 28.43 -10.93 29.08
C GLY A 27 28.53 -12.27 29.77
N LEU A 28 28.32 -13.34 29.00
CA LEU A 28 29.21 -14.51 28.85
C LEU A 28 28.41 -15.60 28.15
N LEU A 29 28.82 -16.00 26.95
CA LEU A 29 28.86 -17.37 26.43
C LEU A 29 29.30 -17.33 24.96
N SER A 30 30.62 -17.33 24.74
CA SER A 30 31.21 -17.90 23.54
C SER A 30 31.28 -19.41 23.74
N GLY A 31 30.47 -20.14 22.98
CA GLY A 31 30.48 -21.60 22.92
C GLY A 31 29.85 -22.04 21.60
N GLY A 32 30.69 -22.46 20.66
CA GLY A 32 30.27 -22.90 19.33
C GLY A 32 29.48 -24.20 19.37
N GLY A 33 28.48 -24.27 18.50
CA GLY A 33 27.70 -25.47 18.20
C GLY A 33 26.66 -25.14 17.14
N SER A 34 26.90 -25.56 15.91
CA SER A 34 25.95 -25.43 14.79
C SER A 34 24.65 -26.18 15.07
N ALA A 35 23.52 -25.55 14.79
CA ALA A 35 22.29 -26.21 14.34
C ALA A 35 21.43 -25.16 13.63
N ALA A 36 20.87 -25.55 12.48
CA ALA A 36 20.17 -24.71 11.52
C ALA A 36 19.05 -23.88 12.15
N ASP A 37 19.08 -22.58 11.84
CA ASP A 37 17.91 -21.72 11.87
C ASP A 37 17.68 -21.26 10.41
N GLU A 38 17.05 -22.12 9.61
CA GLU A 38 16.33 -21.68 8.40
C GLU A 38 15.05 -20.97 8.85
N GLY A 39 15.24 -19.86 9.57
CA GLY A 39 14.23 -18.87 9.81
C GLY A 39 13.96 -18.18 8.48
N ASN A 40 12.75 -18.42 7.96
CA ASN A 40 12.11 -17.75 6.84
C ASN A 40 12.38 -16.23 6.82
N LYS A 41 13.51 -15.83 6.22
CA LYS A 41 13.72 -14.46 5.74
C LYS A 41 12.83 -14.31 4.52
N GLU A 42 11.86 -13.41 4.61
CA GLU A 42 11.11 -12.94 3.45
C GLU A 42 12.08 -12.64 2.30
N ALA A 43 11.85 -13.26 1.15
CA ALA A 43 12.49 -12.80 -0.07
C ALA A 43 11.87 -11.44 -0.44
N GLY A 44 12.57 -10.34 -0.14
CA GLY A 44 12.45 -9.10 -0.91
C GLY A 44 12.23 -7.77 -0.17
N THR A 45 11.84 -7.74 1.11
CA THR A 45 11.57 -6.45 1.77
C THR A 45 12.83 -5.84 2.39
N ALA A 46 13.67 -5.21 1.56
CA ALA A 46 14.76 -4.38 2.07
C ALA A 46 14.19 -3.22 2.90
N ALA A 47 14.69 -3.05 4.14
CA ALA A 47 14.30 -1.92 4.96
C ALA A 47 14.64 -0.61 4.23
N PRO A 48 13.74 0.38 4.22
CA PRO A 48 13.99 1.64 3.53
C PRO A 48 15.19 2.38 4.15
N VAL A 49 16.03 2.97 3.30
CA VAL A 49 17.24 3.69 3.69
C VAL A 49 16.95 5.18 3.66
N THR A 50 17.29 5.88 4.75
CA THR A 50 17.21 7.34 4.81
C THR A 50 18.57 7.95 4.49
N ILE A 51 18.59 8.92 3.59
CA ILE A 51 19.77 9.66 3.14
C ILE A 51 19.47 11.14 3.31
N GLU A 52 20.40 11.89 3.89
CA GLU A 52 20.29 13.33 4.03
C GLU A 52 20.65 14.03 2.71
N TYR A 53 19.85 15.00 2.29
CA TYR A 53 20.02 15.75 1.04
C TYR A 53 20.06 17.26 1.28
N ASP A 54 20.98 17.94 0.59
CA ASP A 54 21.01 19.41 0.52
C ASP A 54 20.20 19.86 -0.70
N CYS A 55 19.01 20.41 -0.45
CA CYS A 55 18.08 20.89 -1.47
C CYS A 55 18.25 22.39 -1.71
N LYS A 56 18.36 22.79 -2.98
CA LYS A 56 18.49 24.19 -3.40
C LYS A 56 17.11 24.74 -3.78
N LEU A 57 16.43 25.40 -2.85
CA LEU A 57 15.15 26.04 -3.10
C LEU A 57 15.33 27.53 -3.41
N PRO A 58 14.33 28.19 -4.05
CA PRO A 58 14.38 29.62 -4.32
C PRO A 58 14.51 30.49 -3.07
N SER A 59 14.01 30.03 -1.92
CA SER A 59 14.09 30.74 -0.63
C SER A 59 15.44 30.54 0.09
N GLY A 60 16.25 29.59 -0.36
CA GLY A 60 17.50 29.19 0.28
C GLY A 60 17.75 27.69 0.23
N ALA A 61 18.94 27.28 0.63
CA ALA A 61 19.25 25.86 0.78
C ALA A 61 18.59 25.30 2.05
N VAL A 62 17.98 24.12 1.96
CA VAL A 62 17.45 23.39 3.11
C VAL A 62 17.95 21.95 3.12
N ARG A 63 17.99 21.37 4.32
CA ARG A 63 18.27 19.96 4.52
C ARG A 63 16.95 19.19 4.47
N ALA A 64 16.92 18.08 3.73
CA ALA A 64 15.77 17.20 3.62
C ALA A 64 16.20 15.74 3.84
N ALA A 65 15.40 15.00 4.60
CA ALA A 65 15.58 13.56 4.74
C ALA A 65 14.87 12.84 3.58
N VAL A 66 15.60 12.04 2.80
CA VAL A 66 15.07 11.27 1.67
C VAL A 66 15.09 9.79 2.01
N ARG A 67 13.92 9.17 2.04
CA ARG A 67 13.73 7.75 2.35
C ARG A 67 13.49 6.96 1.08
N ILE A 68 14.39 6.04 0.75
CA ILE A 68 14.33 5.21 -0.44
C ILE A 68 13.96 3.78 -0.05
N ALA A 69 12.86 3.27 -0.61
CA ALA A 69 12.45 1.88 -0.52
C ALA A 69 12.47 1.25 -1.92
N ALA A 70 13.35 0.27 -2.13
CA ALA A 70 13.47 -0.48 -3.38
C ALA A 70 13.84 -1.94 -3.07
N ALA A 71 13.05 -2.89 -3.57
CA ALA A 71 13.13 -4.31 -3.20
C ALA A 71 14.17 -5.08 -4.03
N TYR A 72 15.42 -4.62 -4.04
CA TYR A 72 16.50 -5.38 -4.68
C TYR A 72 16.82 -6.66 -3.90
N PRO A 73 17.06 -7.80 -4.58
CA PRO A 73 17.39 -9.05 -3.91
C PRO A 73 18.80 -9.00 -3.28
N GLU A 74 19.04 -9.74 -2.18
CA GLU A 74 20.38 -9.83 -1.57
C GLU A 74 21.41 -10.47 -2.52
N SER A 75 20.96 -11.35 -3.42
CA SER A 75 21.76 -12.04 -4.43
C SER A 75 21.11 -12.02 -5.80
N GLY A 76 21.91 -11.88 -6.86
CA GLY A 76 21.46 -11.89 -8.26
C GLY A 76 22.23 -12.91 -9.11
N GLU A 77 21.78 -13.10 -10.35
CA GLU A 77 22.43 -13.97 -11.33
C GLU A 77 23.00 -13.16 -12.51
N ALA A 78 24.21 -13.53 -12.96
CA ALA A 78 24.81 -12.88 -14.11
C ALA A 78 23.94 -13.09 -15.37
N GLY A 79 23.62 -12.00 -16.06
CA GLY A 79 22.78 -11.99 -17.25
C GLY A 79 21.27 -12.02 -16.98
N ARG A 80 20.83 -12.08 -15.72
CA ARG A 80 19.42 -11.94 -15.35
C ARG A 80 19.10 -10.49 -14.92
N PRO A 81 17.97 -9.92 -15.36
CA PRO A 81 17.52 -8.63 -14.85
C PRO A 81 17.18 -8.70 -13.36
N MET A 82 17.66 -7.72 -12.60
CA MET A 82 17.25 -7.45 -11.24
C MET A 82 16.17 -6.39 -11.27
N ASP A 83 14.95 -6.78 -10.89
CA ASP A 83 13.78 -5.91 -10.82
C ASP A 83 13.50 -5.54 -9.35
N PRO A 84 13.58 -4.26 -8.97
CA PRO A 84 13.26 -3.83 -7.62
C PRO A 84 11.75 -3.69 -7.35
N GLY A 85 10.90 -3.95 -8.35
CA GLY A 85 9.47 -3.67 -8.28
C GLY A 85 9.18 -2.15 -8.22
N PRO A 86 7.96 -1.76 -7.79
CA PRO A 86 7.64 -0.37 -7.53
C PRO A 86 8.54 0.20 -6.43
N VAL A 87 9.16 1.35 -6.69
CA VAL A 87 9.98 2.04 -5.68
C VAL A 87 9.18 3.12 -4.99
N THR A 88 9.56 3.42 -3.75
CA THR A 88 9.09 4.60 -3.03
C THR A 88 10.27 5.51 -2.70
N VAL A 89 10.15 6.79 -3.05
CA VAL A 89 11.07 7.86 -2.67
C VAL A 89 10.29 8.89 -1.87
N GLY A 90 10.35 8.75 -0.55
CA GLY A 90 9.80 9.72 0.40
C GLY A 90 10.77 10.86 0.63
N MET A 91 10.28 12.10 0.73
CA MET A 91 11.07 13.22 1.23
C MET A 91 10.28 13.99 2.29
N SER A 92 10.97 14.40 3.33
CA SER A 92 10.48 15.33 4.33
C SER A 92 11.14 16.69 4.08
N LEU A 93 10.34 17.69 3.70
CA LEU A 93 10.82 19.00 3.27
C LEU A 93 10.37 20.10 4.24
N PRO A 94 11.30 20.86 4.84
CA PRO A 94 10.92 21.96 5.73
C PRO A 94 10.10 23.03 5.02
N ARG A 95 8.93 23.36 5.59
CA ARG A 95 8.01 24.37 5.02
C ARG A 95 8.67 25.75 4.86
N SER A 96 9.63 26.10 5.72
CA SER A 96 10.40 27.34 5.61
C SER A 96 11.14 27.46 4.28
N GLY A 97 11.51 26.33 3.66
CA GLY A 97 12.15 26.27 2.34
C GLY A 97 11.19 26.50 1.17
N LEU A 98 9.90 26.23 1.34
CA LEU A 98 8.90 26.36 0.27
C LEU A 98 8.54 27.82 -0.04
N GLY A 99 8.86 28.76 0.85
CA GLY A 99 8.72 30.21 0.63
C GLY A 99 7.31 30.63 0.18
N ALA A 100 7.21 31.79 -0.50
CA ALA A 100 5.99 32.26 -1.15
C ALA A 100 5.69 31.55 -2.50
N ALA A 101 6.38 30.45 -2.80
CA ALA A 101 6.25 29.75 -4.09
C ALA A 101 4.96 28.94 -4.20
N LEU A 102 4.38 28.53 -3.07
CA LEU A 102 3.02 28.00 -3.02
C LEU A 102 2.06 29.12 -2.59
N PRO A 103 0.91 29.30 -3.27
CA PRO A 103 -0.14 30.21 -2.82
C PRO A 103 -0.51 29.95 -1.35
N PRO A 104 -0.79 31.00 -0.54
CA PRO A 104 -1.07 30.85 0.90
C PRO A 104 -2.25 29.93 1.22
N ASP A 105 -3.20 29.77 0.29
CA ASP A 105 -4.39 28.93 0.38
C ASP A 105 -4.18 27.49 -0.13
N THR A 106 -2.94 27.12 -0.49
CA THR A 106 -2.63 25.76 -0.95
C THR A 106 -2.73 24.77 0.20
N THR A 107 -3.73 23.90 0.15
CA THR A 107 -3.96 22.83 1.14
C THR A 107 -3.48 21.47 0.67
N VAL A 108 -3.29 21.28 -0.64
CA VAL A 108 -2.79 20.04 -1.25
C VAL A 108 -1.84 20.38 -2.38
N VAL A 109 -0.76 19.63 -2.48
CA VAL A 109 0.15 19.67 -3.63
C VAL A 109 0.25 18.32 -4.28
N GLN A 110 0.51 18.31 -5.58
CA GLN A 110 1.02 17.14 -6.29
C GLN A 110 2.50 17.37 -6.63
N SER A 111 3.30 16.32 -6.68
CA SER A 111 4.70 16.46 -7.07
C SER A 111 5.21 15.30 -7.91
N THR A 112 6.19 15.58 -8.76
CA THR A 112 6.93 14.57 -9.53
C THR A 112 8.40 14.65 -9.16
N ALA A 113 9.09 13.52 -9.26
CA ALA A 113 10.51 13.43 -8.98
C ALA A 113 11.26 12.58 -10.00
N THR A 114 12.51 12.98 -10.24
CA THR A 114 13.51 12.21 -10.97
C THR A 114 14.71 11.97 -10.06
N LEU A 115 15.04 10.71 -9.81
CA LEU A 115 16.23 10.32 -9.06
C LEU A 115 17.28 9.69 -9.99
N ALA A 116 18.48 10.27 -10.02
CA ALA A 116 19.63 9.63 -10.64
C ALA A 116 20.17 8.52 -9.71
N VAL A 117 20.37 7.32 -10.23
CA VAL A 117 20.89 6.17 -9.48
C VAL A 117 22.13 5.63 -10.17
N GLN A 118 23.27 5.71 -9.49
CA GLN A 118 24.50 5.10 -9.96
C GLN A 118 24.52 3.62 -9.61
N VAL A 119 24.72 2.78 -10.62
CA VAL A 119 24.96 1.35 -10.49
C VAL A 119 26.45 1.10 -10.70
N ALA A 120 27.13 0.59 -9.69
CA ALA A 120 28.57 0.30 -9.75
C ALA A 120 28.85 -1.19 -9.56
N GLN A 121 29.67 -1.78 -10.43
CA GLN A 121 30.16 -3.16 -10.30
C GLN A 121 31.59 -3.25 -10.84
N ASN A 122 32.52 -3.81 -10.06
CA ASN A 122 33.91 -4.08 -10.48
C ASN A 122 34.62 -2.86 -11.09
N GLY A 123 34.45 -1.67 -10.49
CA GLY A 123 35.05 -0.41 -10.96
C GLY A 123 34.38 0.21 -12.20
N ARG A 124 33.30 -0.39 -12.71
CA ARG A 124 32.49 0.17 -13.78
C ARG A 124 31.21 0.77 -13.21
N THR A 125 30.74 1.85 -13.82
CA THR A 125 29.53 2.56 -13.41
C THR A 125 28.58 2.74 -14.58
N ALA A 126 27.28 2.67 -14.31
CA ALA A 126 26.20 3.14 -15.17
C ALA A 126 25.26 4.01 -14.35
N GLU A 127 24.54 4.94 -14.99
CA GLU A 127 23.54 5.77 -14.33
C GLU A 127 22.15 5.43 -14.85
N ALA A 128 21.26 5.02 -13.95
CA ALA A 128 19.85 4.84 -14.21
C ALA A 128 19.10 6.11 -13.80
N GLN A 129 18.16 6.54 -14.63
CA GLN A 129 17.29 7.66 -14.33
C GLN A 129 15.92 7.12 -13.92
N TRP A 130 15.55 7.28 -12.65
CA TRP A 130 14.23 6.94 -12.14
C TRP A 130 13.32 8.15 -12.38
N ASN A 131 12.84 8.30 -13.62
CA ASN A 131 11.94 9.41 -14.00
C ASN A 131 10.48 9.07 -13.72
N GLY A 132 9.64 10.10 -13.60
CA GLY A 132 8.20 9.94 -13.52
C GLY A 132 7.71 9.37 -12.20
N LEU A 133 8.50 9.46 -11.13
CA LEU A 133 8.04 9.11 -9.79
C LEU A 133 7.03 10.19 -9.37
N ALA A 134 5.82 9.80 -9.00
CA ALA A 134 4.74 10.74 -8.74
C ALA A 134 4.23 10.63 -7.30
N ALA A 135 3.95 11.77 -6.69
CA ALA A 135 3.20 11.93 -5.46
C ALA A 135 1.92 12.71 -5.80
N PRO A 136 0.79 12.02 -6.07
CA PRO A 136 -0.38 12.62 -6.71
C PRO A 136 -1.20 13.54 -5.80
N GLY A 137 -0.91 13.57 -4.50
CA GLY A 137 -1.61 14.41 -3.53
C GLY A 137 -1.00 14.28 -2.15
N ALA A 138 -0.34 15.34 -1.70
CA ALA A 138 0.21 15.49 -0.37
C ALA A 138 -0.47 16.68 0.32
N PRO A 139 -1.09 16.47 1.50
CA PRO A 139 -1.64 17.57 2.26
C PRO A 139 -0.52 18.49 2.69
N VAL A 140 -0.77 19.79 2.56
CA VAL A 140 0.16 20.83 2.99
C VAL A 140 -0.17 21.15 4.46
N PRO A 141 0.66 20.74 5.44
CA PRO A 141 0.32 20.93 6.83
C PRO A 141 0.42 22.42 7.22
N PRO A 142 -0.39 22.90 8.17
CA PRO A 142 -0.35 24.30 8.62
C PRO A 142 0.99 24.65 9.29
N GLN A 143 1.63 23.67 9.94
CA GLN A 143 2.95 23.76 10.56
C GLN A 143 3.70 22.42 10.37
N GLY A 144 5.03 22.45 10.43
CA GLY A 144 5.86 21.25 10.24
C GLY A 144 6.27 20.99 8.79
N ASP A 145 6.87 19.82 8.58
CA ASP A 145 7.49 19.45 7.30
C ASP A 145 6.45 18.92 6.31
N LEU A 146 6.63 19.25 5.03
CA LEU A 146 5.84 18.69 3.93
C LEU A 146 6.39 17.31 3.58
N GLU A 147 5.57 16.28 3.76
CA GLU A 147 5.90 14.91 3.39
C GLU A 147 5.44 14.61 1.95
N LEU A 148 6.38 14.31 1.06
CA LEU A 148 6.09 13.89 -0.31
C LEU A 148 6.54 12.45 -0.53
N SER A 149 5.59 11.57 -0.85
CA SER A 149 5.85 10.15 -1.14
C SER A 149 5.74 9.88 -2.63
N HIS A 150 6.86 9.91 -3.35
CA HIS A 150 6.91 9.65 -4.78
C HIS A 150 7.00 8.15 -5.06
N GLN A 151 6.19 7.64 -5.98
CA GLN A 151 6.19 6.24 -6.37
C GLN A 151 6.17 6.09 -7.89
N GLY A 152 6.77 5.02 -8.40
CA GLY A 152 6.77 4.72 -9.83
C GLY A 152 7.57 3.47 -10.17
N ALA A 153 7.42 3.02 -11.41
CA ALA A 153 8.25 1.96 -11.98
C ALA A 153 9.64 2.52 -12.33
N VAL A 154 10.66 1.69 -12.19
CA VAL A 154 12.04 2.08 -12.49
C VAL A 154 12.74 1.05 -13.37
N PRO A 155 13.79 1.43 -14.11
CA PRO A 155 14.51 0.50 -14.97
C PRO A 155 15.08 -0.68 -14.19
N THR A 156 14.98 -1.89 -14.77
CA THR A 156 15.69 -3.06 -14.25
C THR A 156 17.20 -2.95 -14.49
N VAL A 157 17.98 -3.59 -13.62
CA VAL A 157 19.44 -3.59 -13.70
C VAL A 157 19.93 -4.98 -14.06
N THR A 158 20.67 -5.12 -15.16
CA THR A 158 21.29 -6.39 -15.55
C THR A 158 22.81 -6.26 -15.51
N VAL A 159 23.48 -7.19 -14.82
CA VAL A 159 24.94 -7.28 -14.80
C VAL A 159 25.39 -8.61 -15.37
N ASN A 160 26.45 -8.61 -16.16
CA ASN A 160 26.91 -9.79 -16.90
C ASN A 160 28.16 -10.46 -16.30
N ALA A 161 28.58 -10.02 -15.12
CA ALA A 161 29.76 -10.54 -14.44
C ALA A 161 29.45 -10.80 -12.95
N PRO A 162 30.12 -11.77 -12.34
CA PRO A 162 30.16 -11.91 -10.89
C PRO A 162 30.74 -10.68 -10.21
N GLY A 163 30.34 -10.44 -8.97
CA GLY A 163 30.83 -9.34 -8.15
C GLY A 163 29.71 -8.61 -7.42
N VAL A 164 30.10 -7.65 -6.57
CA VAL A 164 29.16 -6.84 -5.79
C VAL A 164 28.65 -5.68 -6.63
N VAL A 165 27.33 -5.60 -6.77
CA VAL A 165 26.64 -4.46 -7.38
C VAL A 165 26.22 -3.51 -6.28
N ALA A 166 26.72 -2.27 -6.32
CA ALA A 166 26.30 -1.21 -5.41
C ALA A 166 25.36 -0.25 -6.14
N LEU A 167 24.24 0.11 -5.49
CA LEU A 167 23.32 1.13 -5.97
C LEU A 167 23.39 2.35 -5.05
N THR A 168 23.68 3.49 -5.66
CA THR A 168 23.90 4.77 -4.97
C THR A 168 22.95 5.82 -5.51
N ALA A 169 22.15 6.42 -4.63
CA ALA A 169 21.30 7.54 -4.94
C ALA A 169 22.14 8.80 -5.19
N GLY A 170 21.90 9.44 -6.33
CA GLY A 170 22.54 10.67 -6.78
C GLY A 170 21.57 11.84 -6.68
N ARG A 171 21.65 12.76 -7.65
CA ARG A 171 20.79 13.95 -7.70
C ARG A 171 19.31 13.58 -7.76
N LEU A 172 18.52 14.26 -6.93
CA LEU A 172 17.07 14.23 -6.93
C LEU A 172 16.55 15.55 -7.47
N THR A 173 15.69 15.52 -8.49
CA THR A 173 14.97 16.71 -9.00
C THR A 173 13.51 16.55 -8.67
N VAL A 174 12.89 17.59 -8.13
CA VAL A 174 11.50 17.56 -7.66
C VAL A 174 10.75 18.74 -8.25
N GLU A 175 9.56 18.48 -8.77
CA GLU A 175 8.60 19.49 -9.21
C GLU A 175 7.35 19.36 -8.33
N VAL A 176 6.93 20.47 -7.70
CA VAL A 176 5.76 20.54 -6.81
C VAL A 176 4.77 21.54 -7.41
N LYS A 177 3.51 21.15 -7.51
CA LYS A 177 2.42 22.00 -8.04
C LYS A 177 1.26 22.06 -7.04
N PRO A 178 0.65 23.23 -6.83
CA PRO A 178 -0.63 23.31 -6.14
C PRO A 178 -1.67 22.45 -6.85
N LEU A 179 -2.46 21.70 -6.07
CA LEU A 179 -3.61 20.97 -6.59
C LEU A 179 -4.85 21.87 -6.40
N VAL A 180 -5.24 22.62 -7.44
CA VAL A 180 -6.46 23.46 -7.41
C VAL A 180 -7.68 22.65 -7.85
N ALA A 181 -8.78 22.80 -7.12
CA ALA A 181 -10.03 22.07 -7.35
C ALA A 181 -10.98 22.71 -8.37
N SER A 182 -10.54 23.68 -9.19
CA SER A 182 -11.43 24.44 -10.09
C SER A 182 -10.77 24.76 -11.43
N GLU A 183 -11.52 24.57 -12.52
CA GLU A 183 -11.11 24.85 -13.91
C GLU A 183 -10.84 26.34 -14.20
N ASP A 184 -11.19 27.26 -13.30
CA ASP A 184 -11.18 28.72 -13.55
C ASP A 184 -10.07 29.50 -12.83
N LYS A 185 -9.16 28.84 -12.10
CA LYS A 185 -7.99 29.49 -11.50
C LYS A 185 -6.70 28.95 -12.12
N ASP A 186 -5.83 29.86 -12.55
CA ASP A 186 -4.45 29.53 -12.90
C ASP A 186 -3.83 28.77 -11.71
N PRO A 187 -3.36 27.51 -11.88
CA PRO A 187 -2.87 26.66 -10.79
C PRO A 187 -1.64 27.25 -10.06
N GLY A 188 -1.14 28.41 -10.51
CA GLY A 188 0.08 29.02 -10.02
C GLY A 188 1.30 28.35 -10.65
N ALA A 189 2.40 29.09 -10.74
CA ALA A 189 3.65 28.52 -11.20
C ALA A 189 4.11 27.48 -10.17
N GLY A 190 4.23 26.21 -10.60
CA GLY A 190 4.83 25.16 -9.79
C GLY A 190 6.29 25.47 -9.42
N LEU A 191 6.77 24.81 -8.38
CA LEU A 191 8.12 24.94 -7.88
C LEU A 191 8.96 23.75 -8.36
N THR A 192 10.07 24.01 -9.07
CA THR A 192 11.07 22.99 -9.38
C THR A 192 12.35 23.26 -8.62
N PHE A 193 12.89 22.25 -7.96
CA PHE A 193 14.16 22.33 -7.24
C PHE A 193 14.97 21.05 -7.39
N SER A 194 16.25 21.14 -7.03
CA SER A 194 17.19 20.02 -7.08
C SER A 194 17.84 19.82 -5.72
N CYS A 195 18.09 18.57 -5.39
CA CYS A 195 18.76 18.14 -4.18
C CYS A 195 19.93 17.24 -4.55
N ASP A 196 21.08 17.47 -3.90
CA ASP A 196 22.25 16.60 -3.98
C ASP A 196 22.44 15.91 -2.61
N PRO A 197 22.92 14.65 -2.54
CA PRO A 197 23.23 14.02 -1.26
C PRO A 197 24.16 14.90 -0.41
N ALA A 198 23.87 15.03 0.87
CA ALA A 198 24.62 15.90 1.77
C ALA A 198 26.09 15.46 1.90
N ALA A 199 26.98 16.40 2.20
CA ALA A 199 28.39 16.10 2.38
C ALA A 199 28.60 15.03 3.48
N GLY A 200 29.28 13.94 3.13
CA GLY A 200 29.52 12.81 4.03
C GLY A 200 28.53 11.65 3.89
N GLU A 201 27.41 11.85 3.18
CA GLU A 201 26.47 10.77 2.87
C GLU A 201 27.00 9.89 1.74
N SER A 202 26.94 8.57 1.94
CA SER A 202 27.40 7.62 0.92
C SER A 202 26.40 7.47 -0.24
N GLY A 203 25.14 7.86 -0.03
CA GLY A 203 24.03 7.66 -0.95
C GLY A 203 23.66 6.18 -1.21
N ARG A 204 24.39 5.23 -0.62
CA ARG A 204 24.20 3.81 -0.91
C ARG A 204 22.94 3.29 -0.23
N PHE A 205 22.01 2.76 -1.01
CA PHE A 205 20.74 2.23 -0.50
C PHE A 205 20.52 0.74 -0.75
N ALA A 206 21.26 0.13 -1.70
CA ALA A 206 21.18 -1.32 -1.96
C ALA A 206 22.53 -1.90 -2.37
N THR A 207 22.71 -3.18 -2.06
CA THR A 207 23.87 -3.98 -2.49
C THR A 207 23.40 -5.37 -2.87
N VAL A 208 23.75 -5.81 -4.08
CA VAL A 208 23.39 -7.14 -4.60
C VAL A 208 24.67 -7.93 -4.87
N THR A 209 24.76 -9.14 -4.33
CA THR A 209 25.90 -10.02 -4.61
C THR A 209 25.60 -10.89 -5.82
N VAL A 210 26.48 -10.91 -6.82
CA VAL A 210 26.37 -11.84 -7.95
C VAL A 210 27.46 -12.91 -7.82
N PRO A 211 27.11 -14.16 -7.46
CA PRO A 211 28.08 -15.23 -7.26
C PRO A 211 28.85 -15.56 -8.55
N GLY A 212 30.11 -15.98 -8.39
CA GLY A 212 30.86 -16.62 -9.47
C GLY A 212 30.32 -18.02 -9.72
N ALA A 213 30.29 -18.46 -10.98
CA ALA A 213 30.03 -19.87 -11.28
C ALA A 213 31.06 -20.71 -10.53
N THR A 214 30.61 -21.50 -9.56
CA THR A 214 31.44 -22.53 -8.95
C THR A 214 31.59 -23.61 -10.00
N GLU A 215 32.82 -23.96 -10.37
CA GLU A 215 33.09 -25.09 -11.28
C GLU A 215 32.54 -26.37 -10.65
N SER A 216 31.29 -26.70 -10.97
CA SER A 216 30.71 -27.98 -10.62
C SER A 216 31.23 -29.00 -11.63
N SER A 217 32.12 -29.86 -11.16
CA SER A 217 32.77 -30.91 -11.94
C SER A 217 31.79 -32.02 -12.38
N SER A 218 31.92 -32.40 -13.66
CA SER A 218 31.63 -33.72 -14.30
C SER A 218 30.31 -33.90 -15.08
N PRO A 219 30.27 -34.79 -16.10
CA PRO A 219 31.15 -34.81 -17.28
C PRO A 219 30.38 -34.90 -18.63
N THR A 220 31.05 -34.43 -19.68
CA THR A 220 30.98 -34.78 -21.11
C THR A 220 29.61 -35.09 -21.76
N GLY A 221 29.16 -34.17 -22.61
CA GLY A 221 28.19 -34.42 -23.67
C GLY A 221 28.01 -33.22 -24.60
N SER A 222 28.87 -33.08 -25.61
CA SER A 222 28.60 -32.24 -26.79
C SER A 222 27.65 -33.00 -27.72
N PRO A 223 26.74 -32.32 -28.47
CA PRO A 223 27.18 -31.63 -29.68
C PRO A 223 26.68 -30.19 -29.83
N THR A 224 27.50 -29.52 -30.63
CA THR A 224 27.42 -28.20 -31.26
C THR A 224 26.09 -27.83 -31.92
N SER A 225 25.72 -26.56 -31.76
CA SER A 225 25.12 -25.77 -32.83
C SER A 225 25.71 -24.36 -32.78
N ASP A 226 26.44 -24.00 -33.83
CA ASP A 226 26.93 -22.67 -34.14
C ASP A 226 25.78 -21.68 -34.30
N ASP A 227 25.88 -20.52 -33.64
CA ASP A 227 25.19 -19.29 -34.06
C ASP A 227 26.23 -18.15 -34.07
N PRO A 228 26.36 -17.38 -35.16
CA PRO A 228 27.46 -16.44 -35.34
C PRO A 228 27.10 -15.05 -34.80
N GLY A 229 27.94 -14.51 -33.90
CA GLY A 229 28.07 -13.06 -33.75
C GLY A 229 27.50 -12.40 -32.49
N GLY A 230 27.60 -13.03 -31.31
CA GLY A 230 27.38 -12.34 -30.04
C GLY A 230 28.68 -11.87 -29.40
N LYS A 231 29.09 -10.61 -29.60
CA LYS A 231 30.09 -9.99 -28.69
C LYS A 231 29.53 -10.10 -27.28
N GLN A 232 30.12 -10.94 -26.41
CA GLN A 232 29.87 -10.91 -24.97
C GLN A 232 30.16 -9.49 -24.48
N ARG A 233 29.11 -8.67 -24.36
CA ARG A 233 29.23 -7.32 -23.80
C ARG A 233 29.43 -7.49 -22.29
N LYS A 234 30.69 -7.54 -21.87
CA LYS A 234 31.05 -7.35 -20.46
C LYS A 234 30.56 -5.94 -20.06
N GLY A 235 29.39 -5.80 -19.45
CA GLY A 235 28.83 -4.48 -19.09
C GLY A 235 27.58 -4.55 -18.21
N ILE A 236 27.25 -3.41 -17.59
CA ILE A 236 25.99 -3.14 -16.89
C ILE A 236 24.99 -2.68 -17.96
N ALA A 237 23.80 -3.27 -18.00
CA ALA A 237 22.73 -2.89 -18.91
C ALA A 237 21.50 -2.46 -18.12
N LEU A 238 20.84 -1.41 -18.58
CA LEU A 238 19.58 -0.91 -18.02
C LEU A 238 18.43 -1.32 -18.93
N GLY A 239 17.34 -1.83 -18.35
CA GLY A 239 16.14 -2.18 -19.11
C GLY A 239 15.46 -0.94 -19.72
N PRO A 240 14.66 -1.11 -20.80
CA PRO A 240 13.86 -0.03 -21.34
C PRO A 240 12.92 0.53 -20.26
N GLN A 241 12.86 1.87 -20.21
CA GLN A 241 11.87 2.60 -19.44
C GLN A 241 10.62 2.73 -20.32
N ASP A 242 9.45 2.33 -19.83
CA ASP A 242 8.20 2.63 -20.52
C ASP A 242 8.04 4.16 -20.55
N GLY A 243 8.19 4.75 -21.74
CA GLY A 243 8.10 6.20 -21.95
C GLY A 243 6.68 6.74 -21.78
N PRO A 244 6.50 8.07 -21.76
CA PRO A 244 5.17 8.67 -21.67
C PRO A 244 4.30 8.19 -22.84
N VAL A 245 3.16 7.59 -22.48
CA VAL A 245 2.25 6.93 -23.41
C VAL A 245 1.55 7.97 -24.28
N THR A 246 2.18 8.35 -25.39
CA THR A 246 1.57 9.21 -26.42
C THR A 246 0.65 8.37 -27.31
N ALA A 247 -0.57 8.12 -26.81
CA ALA A 247 -1.77 7.89 -27.63
C ALA A 247 -2.98 7.92 -26.70
N ALA A 248 -3.95 8.81 -27.00
CA ALA A 248 -5.21 8.94 -26.30
C ALA A 248 -6.13 7.72 -26.52
N GLU A 249 -5.73 6.54 -26.04
CA GLU A 249 -6.69 5.59 -25.49
C GLU A 249 -7.14 6.14 -24.13
N LYS A 250 -8.42 6.02 -23.80
CA LYS A 250 -8.89 6.32 -22.44
C LYS A 250 -8.09 5.46 -21.46
N LEU A 251 -7.10 6.08 -20.79
CA LEU A 251 -6.19 5.44 -19.83
C LEU A 251 -6.96 4.78 -18.68
N CYS A 252 -8.14 5.35 -18.38
CA CYS A 252 -9.18 4.76 -17.56
C CYS A 252 -10.31 4.16 -18.41
N LYS A 253 -10.44 2.83 -18.35
CA LYS A 253 -11.51 2.04 -18.96
C LYS A 253 -12.61 1.70 -17.95
N ALA A 254 -12.36 1.89 -16.66
CA ALA A 254 -13.33 1.67 -15.60
C ALA A 254 -14.55 2.60 -15.75
N PRO A 255 -15.77 2.11 -15.45
CA PRO A 255 -16.95 2.96 -15.42
C PRO A 255 -16.85 4.00 -14.30
N LEU A 256 -17.40 5.18 -14.54
CA LEU A 256 -17.51 6.20 -13.50
C LEU A 256 -18.44 5.69 -12.39
N PRO A 257 -18.05 5.86 -11.11
CA PRO A 257 -18.87 5.42 -9.98
C PRO A 257 -20.24 6.06 -9.98
N LYS A 258 -21.25 5.26 -9.65
CA LYS A 258 -22.62 5.70 -9.44
C LYS A 258 -23.09 5.30 -8.06
N GLY A 259 -23.84 6.16 -7.38
CA GLY A 259 -24.38 5.87 -6.06
C GLY A 259 -24.39 7.08 -5.16
N LYS A 260 -24.61 6.82 -3.87
CA LYS A 260 -24.51 7.82 -2.81
C LYS A 260 -23.39 7.41 -1.86
N LEU A 261 -22.68 8.40 -1.34
CA LEU A 261 -21.75 8.19 -0.24
C LEU A 261 -22.51 7.68 0.99
N ASP A 262 -21.88 6.77 1.71
CA ASP A 262 -22.30 6.27 3.02
C ASP A 262 -21.07 6.26 3.93
N ALA A 263 -20.81 7.42 4.55
CA ALA A 263 -19.69 7.63 5.47
C ALA A 263 -20.02 7.18 6.91
N SER A 264 -21.04 6.33 7.11
CA SER A 264 -21.46 5.88 8.44
C SER A 264 -20.40 5.09 9.20
N GLU A 265 -19.43 4.54 8.48
CA GLU A 265 -18.30 3.80 9.05
C GLU A 265 -17.03 4.64 9.21
N ALA A 266 -17.05 5.90 8.75
CA ALA A 266 -15.93 6.80 8.97
C ALA A 266 -15.80 7.11 10.48
N PRO A 267 -14.58 7.16 11.04
CA PRO A 267 -14.36 7.65 12.40
C PRO A 267 -15.01 9.02 12.60
N PRO A 268 -15.85 9.19 13.64
CA PRO A 268 -16.48 10.48 13.89
C PRO A 268 -15.46 11.48 14.42
N ALA A 269 -15.70 12.77 14.16
CA ALA A 269 -14.91 13.83 14.77
C ALA A 269 -15.00 13.77 16.31
N PRO A 270 -13.88 13.96 17.04
CA PRO A 270 -13.93 14.07 18.49
C PRO A 270 -14.90 15.17 18.93
N LYS A 271 -15.64 14.92 20.01
CA LYS A 271 -16.54 15.92 20.59
C LYS A 271 -15.74 16.95 21.36
N LEU A 272 -15.95 18.23 21.04
CA LEU A 272 -15.36 19.34 21.78
C LEU A 272 -16.30 19.83 22.90
N PRO A 273 -15.76 20.30 24.03
CA PRO A 273 -16.57 20.85 25.13
C PRO A 273 -17.42 22.05 24.72
N ASP A 274 -16.94 22.85 23.77
CA ASP A 274 -17.63 24.02 23.22
C ASP A 274 -18.73 23.67 22.20
N GLY A 275 -18.89 22.38 21.87
CA GLY A 275 -19.90 21.90 20.94
C GLY A 275 -19.60 22.17 19.46
N ARG A 276 -18.42 22.70 19.10
CA ARG A 276 -18.06 22.91 17.69
C ARG A 276 -18.00 21.60 16.92
N VAL A 277 -18.73 21.57 15.80
CA VAL A 277 -18.76 20.45 14.86
C VAL A 277 -17.92 20.76 13.62
N PRO A 278 -17.44 19.75 12.87
CA PRO A 278 -16.81 19.98 11.59
C PRO A 278 -17.74 20.68 10.61
N THR A 279 -17.18 21.56 9.80
CA THR A 279 -17.87 22.10 8.62
C THR A 279 -17.81 21.08 7.50
N GLU A 280 -18.94 20.83 6.87
CA GLU A 280 -19.09 19.87 5.78
C GLU A 280 -19.34 20.60 4.45
N TYR A 281 -18.70 20.13 3.39
CA TYR A 281 -18.83 20.68 2.04
C TYR A 281 -18.89 19.57 0.99
N ASP A 282 -19.83 19.71 0.04
CA ASP A 282 -19.89 18.87 -1.15
C ASP A 282 -19.01 19.49 -2.26
N VAL A 283 -18.10 18.69 -2.79
CA VAL A 283 -17.17 19.08 -3.88
C VAL A 283 -17.78 18.77 -5.26
N GLY A 284 -19.00 18.26 -5.29
CA GLY A 284 -19.72 17.91 -6.53
C GLY A 284 -19.36 16.52 -7.02
N ALA A 285 -18.97 16.40 -8.30
CA ALA A 285 -18.72 15.10 -8.92
C ALA A 285 -17.42 14.41 -8.43
N GLY A 286 -16.53 15.14 -7.75
CA GLY A 286 -15.21 14.66 -7.36
C GLY A 286 -14.27 14.49 -8.58
N MET A 287 -13.00 14.23 -8.28
CA MET A 287 -12.00 13.96 -9.32
C MET A 287 -12.20 12.56 -9.89
N GLN A 288 -12.35 12.45 -11.21
CA GLN A 288 -12.53 11.16 -11.87
C GLN A 288 -11.18 10.47 -12.05
N THR A 289 -11.04 9.34 -11.38
CA THR A 289 -9.79 8.57 -11.40
C THR A 289 -10.10 7.09 -11.62
N CYS A 290 -9.06 6.34 -11.99
CA CYS A 290 -9.12 4.89 -11.99
C CYS A 290 -7.87 4.29 -11.36
N SER A 291 -8.00 3.08 -10.84
CA SER A 291 -6.87 2.32 -10.32
C SER A 291 -7.06 0.82 -10.57
N TYR A 292 -6.12 0.01 -10.14
CA TYR A 292 -6.33 -1.41 -9.92
C TYR A 292 -6.43 -1.68 -8.42
N ALA A 293 -7.36 -2.53 -8.02
CA ALA A 293 -7.37 -3.12 -6.69
C ALA A 293 -7.35 -4.64 -6.82
N VAL A 294 -6.38 -5.28 -6.17
CA VAL A 294 -6.24 -6.74 -6.11
C VAL A 294 -6.29 -7.16 -4.66
N GLY A 295 -6.69 -8.40 -4.38
CA GLY A 295 -6.79 -8.81 -2.98
C GLY A 295 -6.93 -10.30 -2.76
N LEU A 296 -7.04 -10.64 -1.49
CA LEU A 296 -7.29 -11.99 -1.02
C LEU A 296 -8.50 -11.98 -0.10
N ALA A 297 -9.35 -12.98 -0.25
CA ALA A 297 -10.42 -13.27 0.70
C ALA A 297 -10.37 -14.74 1.11
N ASN A 298 -10.36 -15.00 2.41
CA ASN A 298 -10.40 -16.38 2.90
C ASN A 298 -11.86 -16.89 2.99
N VAL A 299 -11.98 -18.22 3.03
CA VAL A 299 -13.17 -18.92 3.50
C VAL A 299 -12.75 -19.72 4.72
N ARG A 300 -12.99 -19.16 5.91
CA ARG A 300 -12.41 -19.66 7.16
C ARG A 300 -12.67 -21.15 7.38
N LYS A 301 -13.90 -21.59 7.13
CA LYS A 301 -14.34 -22.98 7.35
C LYS A 301 -13.75 -23.99 6.35
N LEU A 302 -13.29 -23.52 5.19
CA LEU A 302 -12.64 -24.34 4.18
C LEU A 302 -11.11 -24.25 4.24
N ASN A 303 -10.57 -23.48 5.19
CA ASN A 303 -9.14 -23.24 5.34
C ASN A 303 -8.43 -22.90 4.03
N GLY A 304 -9.01 -21.99 3.25
CA GLY A 304 -8.45 -21.57 1.98
C GLY A 304 -8.81 -20.14 1.64
N ALA A 305 -8.25 -19.65 0.53
CA ALA A 305 -8.51 -18.32 0.04
C ALA A 305 -8.76 -18.26 -1.47
N MET A 306 -9.34 -17.16 -1.90
CA MET A 306 -9.47 -16.79 -3.30
C MET A 306 -8.75 -15.47 -3.56
N ILE A 307 -8.21 -15.36 -4.76
CA ILE A 307 -7.68 -14.10 -5.26
C ILE A 307 -8.83 -13.28 -5.84
N ILE A 308 -8.94 -12.03 -5.39
CA ILE A 308 -9.86 -11.03 -5.92
C ILE A 308 -9.10 -10.22 -6.98
N ASN A 309 -9.70 -10.11 -8.17
CA ASN A 309 -9.14 -9.38 -9.31
C ASN A 309 -7.69 -9.81 -9.63
N ASP A 310 -7.51 -11.10 -9.91
CA ASP A 310 -6.21 -11.75 -10.04
C ASP A 310 -5.26 -11.01 -11.01
N PRO A 311 -4.10 -10.51 -10.52
CA PRO A 311 -3.15 -9.75 -11.33
C PRO A 311 -2.58 -10.56 -12.51
N GLN A 312 -2.66 -11.90 -12.46
CA GLN A 312 -2.18 -12.78 -13.52
C GLN A 312 -3.28 -13.12 -14.56
N LYS A 313 -4.55 -12.80 -14.29
CA LYS A 313 -5.71 -13.21 -15.12
C LYS A 313 -6.51 -12.02 -15.64
N LYS A 314 -5.83 -11.02 -16.23
CA LYS A 314 -6.43 -9.81 -16.81
C LYS A 314 -7.27 -9.04 -15.78
N PRO A 315 -6.64 -8.42 -14.78
CA PRO A 315 -7.37 -7.64 -13.80
C PRO A 315 -8.11 -6.48 -14.47
N VAL A 316 -9.22 -6.07 -13.88
CA VAL A 316 -10.01 -4.92 -14.32
C VAL A 316 -9.70 -3.71 -13.47
N GLN A 317 -9.80 -2.54 -14.09
CA GLN A 317 -9.68 -1.27 -13.38
C GLN A 317 -10.94 -0.98 -12.57
N ILE A 318 -10.74 -0.20 -11.51
CA ILE A 318 -11.77 0.30 -10.61
C ILE A 318 -11.95 1.80 -10.90
N GLY A 319 -13.19 2.27 -10.87
CA GLY A 319 -13.49 3.70 -11.01
C GLY A 319 -13.57 4.34 -9.64
N ILE A 320 -13.01 5.54 -9.48
CA ILE A 320 -13.08 6.30 -8.22
C ILE A 320 -13.38 7.76 -8.53
N ALA A 321 -14.46 8.28 -7.96
CA ALA A 321 -14.76 9.70 -7.85
C ALA A 321 -14.19 10.18 -6.52
N ALA A 322 -13.00 10.76 -6.56
CA ALA A 322 -12.23 11.10 -5.38
C ALA A 322 -12.68 12.45 -4.79
N MET A 323 -12.65 12.55 -3.45
CA MET A 323 -12.93 13.78 -2.68
C MET A 323 -14.28 14.42 -3.05
N MET A 324 -15.35 13.63 -3.11
CA MET A 324 -16.70 14.13 -3.41
C MET A 324 -17.31 14.95 -2.27
N HIS A 325 -16.92 14.66 -1.03
CA HIS A 325 -17.37 15.37 0.15
C HIS A 325 -16.20 15.52 1.13
N THR A 326 -16.18 16.63 1.86
CA THR A 326 -15.15 16.94 2.86
C THR A 326 -15.78 17.42 4.16
N ALA A 327 -15.23 16.97 5.28
CA ALA A 327 -15.55 17.46 6.61
C ALA A 327 -14.25 17.96 7.27
N PHE A 328 -14.26 19.20 7.75
CA PHE A 328 -13.06 19.84 8.29
C PHE A 328 -13.36 20.62 9.57
N ARG A 329 -12.44 20.55 10.53
CA ARG A 329 -12.46 21.38 11.73
C ARG A 329 -11.03 21.77 12.09
N GLU A 330 -10.81 23.07 12.23
CA GLU A 330 -9.57 23.62 12.77
C GLU A 330 -9.39 23.23 14.24
N PRO A 331 -8.14 23.15 14.73
CA PRO A 331 -7.91 22.90 16.14
C PRO A 331 -8.37 24.10 16.98
N ASP A 332 -8.60 23.87 18.27
CA ASP A 332 -8.82 24.94 19.24
C ASP A 332 -7.49 25.62 19.66
N GLU A 333 -7.59 26.57 20.56
CA GLU A 333 -6.45 27.31 21.11
C GLU A 333 -5.46 26.43 21.91
N ASN A 334 -5.85 25.22 22.29
CA ASN A 334 -4.98 24.20 22.91
C ASN A 334 -4.46 23.17 21.90
N ASN A 335 -4.65 23.41 20.59
CA ASN A 335 -4.35 22.50 19.49
C ASN A 335 -5.20 21.22 19.46
N GLU A 336 -6.33 21.20 20.17
CA GLU A 336 -7.21 20.04 20.24
C GLU A 336 -8.33 20.08 19.20
N GLY A 337 -8.82 18.91 18.81
CA GLY A 337 -10.04 18.82 18.00
C GLY A 337 -9.86 18.99 16.50
N TYR A 338 -8.64 19.12 15.97
CA TYR A 338 -8.42 19.05 14.52
C TYR A 338 -9.05 17.78 13.94
N TYR A 339 -9.79 17.95 12.86
CA TYR A 339 -10.42 16.84 12.15
C TYR A 339 -10.49 17.16 10.66
N MET A 340 -10.07 16.20 9.84
CA MET A 340 -10.23 16.27 8.39
C MET A 340 -10.70 14.91 7.89
N ARG A 341 -11.71 14.90 7.02
CA ARG A 341 -12.21 13.72 6.32
C ARG A 341 -12.49 14.08 4.86
N PHE A 342 -12.05 13.23 3.95
CA PHE A 342 -12.44 13.22 2.54
C PHE A 342 -13.19 11.94 2.26
N ASP A 343 -14.37 12.06 1.67
CA ASP A 343 -15.19 10.93 1.26
C ASP A 343 -15.16 10.81 -0.27
N SER A 344 -14.86 9.61 -0.74
CA SER A 344 -14.75 9.27 -2.16
C SER A 344 -15.68 8.13 -2.50
N LEU A 345 -16.17 8.09 -3.73
CA LEU A 345 -17.06 7.04 -4.21
C LEU A 345 -16.30 6.12 -5.17
N GLY A 346 -16.25 4.83 -4.88
CA GLY A 346 -15.66 3.80 -5.72
C GLY A 346 -16.72 2.90 -6.36
N GLN A 347 -16.39 2.36 -7.52
CA GLN A 347 -17.15 1.28 -8.16
C GLN A 347 -16.19 0.16 -8.59
N LEU A 348 -16.56 -1.06 -8.19
CA LEU A 348 -15.74 -2.25 -8.32
C LEU A 348 -16.52 -3.37 -9.00
N ASP A 349 -16.45 -3.39 -10.33
CA ASP A 349 -17.04 -4.43 -11.17
C ASP A 349 -16.04 -5.58 -11.37
N LEU A 350 -15.91 -6.44 -10.36
CA LEU A 350 -14.90 -7.51 -10.33
C LEU A 350 -15.15 -8.58 -11.40
N PRO A 351 -14.09 -9.16 -11.99
CA PRO A 351 -14.22 -10.43 -12.67
C PRO A 351 -14.63 -11.51 -11.68
N ASP A 352 -15.26 -12.57 -12.19
CA ASP A 352 -15.60 -13.72 -11.36
C ASP A 352 -14.32 -14.36 -10.80
N ALA A 353 -14.29 -14.60 -9.49
CA ALA A 353 -13.17 -15.28 -8.84
C ALA A 353 -13.39 -16.79 -8.86
N GLU A 354 -12.33 -17.56 -9.07
CA GLU A 354 -12.35 -19.01 -9.05
C GLU A 354 -11.37 -19.51 -7.99
N SER A 355 -11.81 -20.46 -7.16
CA SER A 355 -10.94 -21.13 -6.21
C SER A 355 -11.35 -22.59 -6.00
N THR A 356 -10.38 -23.38 -5.55
CA THR A 356 -10.52 -24.79 -5.21
C THR A 356 -10.11 -25.00 -3.77
N PHE A 357 -10.95 -25.70 -3.01
CA PHE A 357 -10.77 -26.00 -1.60
C PHE A 357 -10.90 -27.50 -1.34
N LEU A 358 -10.52 -27.93 -0.14
CA LEU A 358 -10.80 -29.27 0.35
C LEU A 358 -11.97 -29.22 1.34
N ALA A 359 -13.18 -29.53 0.87
CA ALA A 359 -14.30 -29.78 1.75
C ALA A 359 -13.97 -30.97 2.68
N PHE A 360 -14.31 -30.82 3.96
CA PHE A 360 -14.00 -31.80 5.01
C PHE A 360 -12.51 -32.18 5.15
N GLY A 361 -11.60 -31.40 4.54
CA GLY A 361 -10.16 -31.64 4.56
C GLY A 361 -9.64 -32.67 3.56
N PHE A 362 -10.49 -33.27 2.72
CA PHE A 362 -10.04 -34.28 1.75
C PHE A 362 -10.78 -34.26 0.40
N GLU A 363 -11.94 -33.61 0.29
CA GLU A 363 -12.76 -33.61 -0.93
C GLU A 363 -12.56 -32.32 -1.74
N PRO A 364 -11.90 -32.36 -2.91
CA PRO A 364 -11.79 -31.21 -3.80
C PRO A 364 -13.14 -30.64 -4.21
N VAL A 365 -13.37 -29.37 -3.88
CA VAL A 365 -14.50 -28.58 -4.35
C VAL A 365 -14.01 -27.32 -5.03
N SER A 366 -14.51 -27.03 -6.23
CA SER A 366 -14.21 -25.78 -6.94
C SER A 366 -15.49 -25.02 -7.23
N ALA A 367 -15.44 -23.69 -7.19
CA ALA A 367 -16.56 -22.85 -7.56
C ALA A 367 -16.08 -21.53 -8.15
N LYS A 368 -16.93 -20.95 -9.01
CA LYS A 368 -16.83 -19.54 -9.39
C LYS A 368 -17.74 -18.70 -8.50
N VAL A 369 -17.23 -17.55 -8.10
CA VAL A 369 -17.90 -16.59 -7.25
C VAL A 369 -18.06 -15.28 -8.02
N ARG A 370 -19.31 -14.83 -8.13
CA ARG A 370 -19.62 -13.47 -8.55
C ARG A 370 -19.82 -12.59 -7.33
N PHE A 371 -19.17 -11.44 -7.34
CA PHE A 371 -19.35 -10.39 -6.35
C PHE A 371 -20.39 -9.38 -6.85
N GLU A 372 -21.45 -9.18 -6.09
CA GLU A 372 -22.45 -8.16 -6.37
C GLU A 372 -22.26 -7.03 -5.35
N ASN A 373 -21.42 -6.06 -5.72
CA ASN A 373 -21.04 -4.95 -4.88
C ASN A 373 -22.01 -3.77 -5.04
N GLY A 374 -22.41 -3.17 -3.93
CA GLY A 374 -22.94 -1.82 -3.92
C GLY A 374 -21.83 -0.78 -4.11
N PRO A 375 -22.19 0.51 -4.21
CA PRO A 375 -21.21 1.60 -4.26
C PRO A 375 -20.30 1.57 -3.04
N ILE A 376 -19.01 1.85 -3.24
CA ILE A 376 -18.00 1.84 -2.19
C ILE A 376 -17.80 3.27 -1.72
N THR A 377 -17.93 3.53 -0.43
CA THR A 377 -17.50 4.79 0.17
C THR A 377 -16.13 4.60 0.80
N VAL A 378 -15.16 5.41 0.36
CA VAL A 378 -13.83 5.45 0.96
C VAL A 378 -13.66 6.77 1.68
N SER A 379 -13.55 6.72 2.99
CA SER A 379 -13.33 7.87 3.87
C SER A 379 -11.89 7.87 4.34
N THR A 380 -11.14 8.93 4.05
CA THR A 380 -9.73 9.08 4.43
C THR A 380 -9.54 10.40 5.16
N GLY A 381 -8.66 10.44 6.15
CA GLY A 381 -8.47 11.67 6.91
C GLY A 381 -7.54 11.51 8.09
N ASN A 382 -7.50 12.54 8.93
CA ASN A 382 -6.71 12.54 10.15
C ASN A 382 -7.42 13.25 11.30
N ILE A 383 -7.12 12.78 12.52
CA ILE A 383 -7.59 13.33 13.78
C ILE A 383 -6.38 13.84 14.56
N GLY A 384 -6.40 15.12 14.94
CA GLY A 384 -5.23 15.81 15.52
C GLY A 384 -4.36 16.52 14.47
N ALA A 385 -3.64 17.55 14.90
CA ALA A 385 -2.83 18.43 14.03
C ALA A 385 -1.31 18.23 14.19
N ASP A 386 -0.89 17.44 15.18
CA ASP A 386 0.53 17.23 15.52
C ASP A 386 1.14 16.01 14.84
N ALA A 387 2.43 15.77 15.06
CA ALA A 387 3.16 14.61 14.55
C ALA A 387 2.52 13.25 14.95
N ASP A 388 1.73 13.23 16.03
CA ASP A 388 0.99 12.06 16.51
C ASP A 388 -0.45 11.97 15.94
N ALA A 389 -0.80 12.77 14.94
CA ALA A 389 -2.13 12.77 14.33
C ALA A 389 -2.51 11.36 13.83
N GLY A 390 -3.69 10.91 14.26
CA GLY A 390 -4.23 9.62 13.86
C GLY A 390 -4.74 9.66 12.43
N VAL A 391 -3.97 9.13 11.48
CA VAL A 391 -4.43 8.90 10.10
C VAL A 391 -5.40 7.73 10.08
N PHE A 392 -6.58 7.94 9.47
CA PHE A 392 -7.57 6.90 9.27
C PHE A 392 -7.92 6.75 7.80
N SER A 393 -8.29 5.53 7.44
CA SER A 393 -8.93 5.23 6.17
C SER A 393 -9.84 4.04 6.31
N THR A 394 -11.06 4.18 5.77
CA THR A 394 -12.12 3.19 5.85
C THR A 394 -12.81 3.08 4.50
N ALA A 395 -12.88 1.87 3.94
CA ALA A 395 -13.69 1.55 2.78
C ALA A 395 -14.90 0.74 3.23
N TYR A 396 -16.10 1.23 2.93
CA TYR A 396 -17.36 0.59 3.29
C TYR A 396 -18.25 0.35 2.08
N PHE A 397 -18.86 -0.83 2.03
CA PHE A 397 -19.88 -1.19 1.06
C PHE A 397 -20.72 -2.37 1.53
N LYS A 398 -21.82 -2.63 0.81
CA LYS A 398 -22.60 -3.87 0.95
C LYS A 398 -22.32 -4.78 -0.23
N GLN A 399 -22.20 -6.07 0.03
CA GLN A 399 -21.89 -7.09 -0.98
C GLN A 399 -22.83 -8.28 -0.83
N SER A 400 -23.20 -8.89 -1.96
CA SER A 400 -23.74 -10.25 -2.02
C SER A 400 -22.78 -11.16 -2.78
N LEU A 401 -22.77 -12.45 -2.45
CA LEU A 401 -22.01 -13.46 -3.18
C LEU A 401 -22.97 -14.38 -3.92
N ARG A 402 -22.60 -14.76 -5.14
CA ARG A 402 -23.32 -15.77 -5.92
C ARG A 402 -22.34 -16.85 -6.38
N LEU A 403 -22.68 -18.11 -6.11
CA LEU A 403 -21.90 -19.27 -6.50
C LEU A 403 -22.46 -19.89 -7.78
N TYR A 404 -21.56 -20.33 -8.67
CA TYR A 404 -21.92 -21.08 -9.86
C TYR A 404 -20.71 -21.88 -10.37
N ASP A 405 -20.93 -22.74 -11.37
CA ASP A 405 -19.88 -23.64 -11.91
C ASP A 405 -19.21 -24.46 -10.79
N VAL A 406 -20.04 -24.97 -9.87
CA VAL A 406 -19.58 -25.75 -8.72
C VAL A 406 -19.24 -27.16 -9.18
N LYS A 407 -18.10 -27.68 -8.72
CA LYS A 407 -17.69 -29.07 -8.96
C LYS A 407 -17.27 -29.72 -7.67
N VAL A 408 -17.64 -30.98 -7.50
CA VAL A 408 -17.22 -31.85 -6.40
C VAL A 408 -16.45 -33.01 -7.02
N ASN A 409 -15.18 -33.18 -6.64
CA ASN A 409 -14.28 -34.15 -7.27
C ASN A 409 -14.24 -34.05 -8.80
N GLY A 410 -14.31 -32.81 -9.32
CA GLY A 410 -14.35 -32.53 -10.76
C GLY A 410 -15.71 -32.78 -11.45
N VAL A 411 -16.69 -33.36 -10.77
CA VAL A 411 -18.04 -33.58 -11.28
C VAL A 411 -18.88 -32.32 -11.05
N PRO A 412 -19.52 -31.74 -12.08
CA PRO A 412 -20.40 -30.58 -11.92
C PRO A 412 -21.57 -30.86 -10.98
N LEU A 413 -21.80 -29.95 -10.03
CA LEU A 413 -22.96 -29.91 -9.16
C LEU A 413 -23.85 -28.73 -9.59
N ASP A 414 -25.08 -29.02 -10.00
CA ASP A 414 -26.03 -27.97 -10.38
C ASP A 414 -26.61 -27.28 -9.14
N VAL A 415 -26.09 -26.10 -8.84
CA VAL A 415 -26.55 -25.26 -7.72
C VAL A 415 -27.69 -24.33 -8.12
N GLY A 416 -28.14 -24.36 -9.37
CA GLY A 416 -29.19 -23.48 -9.86
C GLY A 416 -28.74 -22.03 -10.07
N LYS A 417 -29.65 -21.22 -10.63
CA LYS A 417 -29.36 -19.85 -11.05
C LYS A 417 -29.31 -18.86 -9.90
N ASN A 418 -29.79 -19.18 -8.70
CA ASN A 418 -29.97 -18.19 -7.64
C ASN A 418 -29.17 -18.53 -6.38
N CYS A 419 -28.17 -19.42 -6.48
CA CYS A 419 -27.38 -19.82 -5.33
C CYS A 419 -26.48 -18.68 -4.86
N GLY A 420 -26.86 -18.03 -3.76
CA GLY A 420 -26.13 -16.89 -3.23
C GLY A 420 -26.47 -16.58 -1.78
N THR A 421 -25.78 -15.59 -1.22
CA THR A 421 -26.07 -15.07 0.11
C THR A 421 -27.51 -14.59 0.21
N SER A 422 -28.19 -14.94 1.30
CA SER A 422 -29.62 -14.65 1.49
C SER A 422 -29.95 -13.16 1.64
N ARG A 423 -28.93 -12.33 1.86
CA ARG A 423 -29.00 -10.87 1.92
C ARG A 423 -27.61 -10.28 1.67
N PRO A 424 -27.53 -9.00 1.25
CA PRO A 424 -26.27 -8.29 1.29
C PRO A 424 -25.70 -8.24 2.71
N PHE A 425 -24.37 -8.34 2.83
CA PHE A 425 -23.64 -8.17 4.06
C PHE A 425 -22.68 -6.99 3.94
N LYS A 426 -22.30 -6.48 5.11
CA LYS A 426 -21.44 -5.33 5.25
C LYS A 426 -19.99 -5.75 5.08
N VAL A 427 -19.24 -4.95 4.33
CA VAL A 427 -17.79 -5.01 4.23
C VAL A 427 -17.24 -3.68 4.73
N VAL A 428 -16.33 -3.74 5.70
CA VAL A 428 -15.56 -2.59 6.19
C VAL A 428 -14.10 -2.98 6.13
N LEU A 429 -13.31 -2.24 5.36
CA LEU A 429 -11.87 -2.43 5.29
C LEU A 429 -11.19 -1.17 5.83
N ASN A 430 -10.15 -1.35 6.63
CA ASN A 430 -9.42 -0.25 7.26
C ASN A 430 -7.95 -0.29 6.82
N GLY A 431 -7.36 0.88 6.60
CA GLY A 431 -5.97 1.00 6.14
C GLY A 431 -5.09 1.85 7.05
N GLY A 432 -5.66 2.89 7.67
CA GLY A 432 -4.89 3.89 8.42
C GLY A 432 -3.73 4.41 7.57
N ALA A 433 -2.54 4.48 8.15
CA ALA A 433 -1.33 4.92 7.44
C ALA A 433 -0.93 4.03 6.24
N ARG A 434 -1.37 2.77 6.16
CA ARG A 434 -1.10 1.88 5.01
C ARG A 434 -1.95 2.20 3.78
N TYR A 435 -2.99 3.01 3.95
CA TYR A 435 -3.80 3.59 2.88
C TYR A 435 -4.03 5.06 3.20
N PRO A 436 -3.07 5.95 2.89
CA PRO A 436 -3.13 7.34 3.35
C PRO A 436 -4.23 8.14 2.64
N ASN A 437 -4.50 7.87 1.36
CA ASN A 437 -5.62 8.44 0.62
C ASN A 437 -5.91 7.64 -0.66
N VAL A 438 -7.03 7.95 -1.31
CA VAL A 438 -7.48 7.27 -2.54
C VAL A 438 -6.56 7.43 -3.75
N PHE A 439 -5.71 8.45 -3.77
CA PHE A 439 -4.76 8.69 -4.88
C PHE A 439 -3.49 7.88 -4.73
N ALA A 440 -2.98 7.77 -3.52
CA ALA A 440 -1.83 6.92 -3.19
C ALA A 440 -2.20 5.44 -3.27
N GLY A 441 -3.41 5.08 -2.84
CA GLY A 441 -3.82 3.69 -2.69
C GLY A 441 -3.21 3.06 -1.43
N GLY A 442 -2.95 1.77 -1.48
CA GLY A 442 -2.35 0.99 -0.40
C GLY A 442 -3.25 -0.14 0.14
N ILE A 443 -2.92 -0.62 1.34
CA ILE A 443 -3.55 -1.81 1.94
C ILE A 443 -4.76 -1.44 2.78
N LEU A 444 -5.88 -2.09 2.50
CA LEU A 444 -7.13 -2.05 3.26
C LEU A 444 -7.51 -3.47 3.68
N GLU A 445 -7.84 -3.71 4.95
CA GLU A 445 -8.20 -5.04 5.43
C GLU A 445 -9.34 -5.04 6.47
N GLY A 446 -10.03 -6.17 6.60
CA GLY A 446 -11.08 -6.34 7.59
C GLY A 446 -11.71 -7.72 7.59
N ASP A 447 -12.47 -8.01 8.64
CA ASP A 447 -13.23 -9.26 8.78
C ASP A 447 -14.69 -9.06 8.40
N VAL A 448 -15.22 -10.01 7.64
CA VAL A 448 -16.62 -10.05 7.21
C VAL A 448 -17.34 -11.26 7.79
N THR A 449 -18.64 -11.09 8.01
CA THR A 449 -19.54 -12.19 8.37
C THR A 449 -20.40 -12.53 7.16
N ILE A 450 -20.14 -13.68 6.56
CA ILE A 450 -20.89 -14.16 5.40
C ILE A 450 -22.24 -14.73 5.91
N PRO A 451 -23.39 -14.22 5.46
CA PRO A 451 -24.70 -14.69 5.88
C PRO A 451 -25.00 -16.06 5.27
N SER A 452 -26.12 -16.68 5.68
CA SER A 452 -26.61 -17.94 5.11
C SER A 452 -26.79 -17.85 3.59
N PHE A 453 -26.68 -18.99 2.92
CA PHE A 453 -27.00 -19.14 1.51
C PHE A 453 -28.49 -19.49 1.31
N SER A 454 -29.03 -19.05 0.18
CA SER A 454 -30.40 -19.34 -0.26
C SER A 454 -30.43 -19.52 -1.77
N GLY A 455 -31.49 -20.15 -2.29
CA GLY A 455 -31.67 -20.34 -3.73
C GLY A 455 -30.73 -21.36 -4.37
N CYS A 456 -30.07 -22.21 -3.57
CA CYS A 456 -29.14 -23.24 -4.03
C CYS A 456 -29.84 -24.59 -4.23
N GLY A 457 -29.66 -25.17 -5.40
CA GLY A 457 -30.19 -26.47 -5.82
C GLY A 457 -31.17 -26.38 -7.00
N THR A 458 -31.44 -27.52 -7.63
CA THR A 458 -32.41 -27.67 -8.73
C THR A 458 -33.24 -28.94 -8.56
N GLY A 459 -34.32 -29.09 -9.33
CA GLY A 459 -35.11 -30.33 -9.34
C GLY A 459 -35.79 -30.72 -8.02
N GLY A 460 -35.94 -29.79 -7.07
CA GLY A 460 -36.48 -30.05 -5.72
C GLY A 460 -35.43 -30.35 -4.66
N GLU A 461 -34.16 -30.47 -5.04
CA GLU A 461 -33.03 -30.54 -4.10
C GLU A 461 -32.77 -29.17 -3.47
N ASN A 462 -32.52 -29.13 -2.17
CA ASN A 462 -32.21 -27.91 -1.43
C ASN A 462 -30.79 -27.98 -0.86
N LEU A 463 -29.88 -27.22 -1.45
CA LEU A 463 -28.46 -27.17 -1.09
C LEU A 463 -28.11 -25.99 -0.17
N ASN A 464 -29.09 -25.20 0.30
CA ASN A 464 -28.85 -24.00 1.10
C ASN A 464 -28.04 -24.31 2.37
N SER A 465 -28.41 -25.37 3.07
CA SER A 465 -27.73 -25.80 4.31
C SER A 465 -26.30 -26.24 4.05
N LEU A 466 -26.02 -26.85 2.89
CA LEU A 466 -24.67 -27.30 2.52
C LEU A 466 -23.72 -26.10 2.36
N PHE A 467 -24.09 -25.11 1.55
CA PHE A 467 -23.26 -23.92 1.36
C PHE A 467 -23.19 -23.03 2.60
N THR A 468 -24.28 -22.96 3.37
CA THR A 468 -24.29 -22.27 4.67
C THR A 468 -23.33 -22.92 5.67
N ALA A 469 -23.31 -24.26 5.71
CA ALA A 469 -22.42 -25.00 6.58
C ALA A 469 -20.96 -24.79 6.20
N GLN A 470 -20.63 -24.72 4.90
CA GLN A 470 -19.26 -24.63 4.40
C GLN A 470 -18.68 -23.20 4.34
N ILE A 471 -19.48 -22.17 4.09
CA ILE A 471 -18.97 -20.83 3.76
C ILE A 471 -19.41 -19.77 4.78
N SER A 472 -20.67 -19.81 5.20
CA SER A 472 -21.25 -18.76 6.05
C SER A 472 -20.65 -18.73 7.45
N GLY A 473 -20.60 -17.53 8.05
CA GLY A 473 -20.14 -17.30 9.41
C GLY A 473 -19.16 -16.13 9.51
N PRO A 474 -18.74 -15.78 10.75
CA PRO A 474 -17.75 -14.75 11.01
C PRO A 474 -16.32 -15.24 10.79
N GLY A 475 -15.38 -14.29 10.76
CA GLY A 475 -13.94 -14.53 10.69
C GLY A 475 -13.44 -14.78 9.27
N ASN A 476 -14.20 -14.37 8.25
CA ASN A 476 -13.70 -14.36 6.89
C ASN A 476 -12.93 -13.06 6.67
N HIS A 477 -11.64 -13.15 6.44
CA HIS A 477 -10.75 -12.01 6.31
C HIS A 477 -10.62 -11.60 4.85
N VAL A 478 -10.68 -10.29 4.60
CA VAL A 478 -10.47 -9.67 3.29
C VAL A 478 -9.34 -8.66 3.40
N VAL A 479 -8.37 -8.77 2.50
CA VAL A 479 -7.30 -7.78 2.33
C VAL A 479 -7.25 -7.36 0.86
N MET A 480 -7.23 -6.06 0.63
CA MET A 480 -7.15 -5.44 -0.69
C MET A 480 -5.93 -4.53 -0.73
N ASN A 481 -5.22 -4.53 -1.85
CA ASN A 481 -4.21 -3.55 -2.19
C ASN A 481 -4.71 -2.74 -3.38
N GLN A 482 -4.88 -1.43 -3.20
CA GLN A 482 -5.14 -0.51 -4.31
C GLN A 482 -3.82 0.08 -4.79
N GLY A 483 -3.63 0.15 -6.10
CA GLY A 483 -2.54 0.91 -6.68
C GLY A 483 -2.79 2.41 -6.60
N ASN A 484 -1.85 3.18 -7.14
CA ASN A 484 -2.03 4.60 -7.34
C ASN A 484 -3.21 4.86 -8.29
N ALA A 485 -3.91 5.96 -8.06
CA ALA A 485 -4.97 6.39 -8.95
C ALA A 485 -4.39 7.19 -10.11
N CYS A 486 -4.79 6.84 -11.33
CA CYS A 486 -4.60 7.63 -12.53
C CYS A 486 -5.75 8.64 -12.62
N VAL A 487 -5.43 9.93 -12.72
CA VAL A 487 -6.42 11.02 -12.82
C VAL A 487 -6.72 11.27 -14.28
N GLN A 488 -8.00 11.12 -14.69
CA GLN A 488 -8.39 11.13 -16.10
C GLN A 488 -8.03 12.44 -16.82
N ASP A 489 -8.12 13.57 -16.12
CA ASP A 489 -7.95 14.90 -16.69
C ASP A 489 -6.50 15.43 -16.58
N GLN A 490 -5.59 14.69 -15.94
CA GLN A 490 -4.16 15.05 -15.83
C GLN A 490 -3.23 13.84 -16.02
N PRO A 491 -3.14 13.28 -17.25
CA PRO A 491 -2.36 12.08 -17.53
C PRO A 491 -0.83 12.29 -17.43
N ASP A 492 -0.35 13.52 -17.55
CA ASP A 492 1.10 13.84 -17.54
C ASP A 492 1.67 14.04 -16.12
N ASN A 493 0.82 14.22 -15.11
CA ASN A 493 1.22 14.48 -13.72
C ASN A 493 0.87 13.33 -12.75
N THR A 494 0.25 12.26 -13.24
CA THR A 494 -0.14 11.09 -12.45
C THR A 494 0.36 9.81 -13.11
N PRO A 495 0.65 8.72 -12.36
CA PRO A 495 1.15 7.48 -12.94
C PRO A 495 0.01 6.82 -13.75
N CYS A 496 -0.12 7.23 -14.99
CA CYS A 496 -1.11 6.78 -15.95
C CYS A 496 -0.43 6.02 -17.10
N PRO A 497 -0.96 4.85 -17.52
CA PRO A 497 -2.11 4.14 -16.95
C PRO A 497 -1.82 3.65 -15.51
N PRO A 498 -2.86 3.41 -14.68
CA PRO A 498 -2.63 2.99 -13.30
C PRO A 498 -1.90 1.64 -13.29
N LEU A 499 -0.97 1.48 -12.35
CA LEU A 499 -0.22 0.23 -12.19
C LEU A 499 -1.03 -0.81 -11.41
N ILE A 500 -0.83 -2.08 -11.75
CA ILE A 500 -1.40 -3.19 -10.97
C ILE A 500 -0.57 -3.33 -9.69
N PRO A 501 -1.17 -3.16 -8.50
CA PRO A 501 -0.44 -3.31 -7.25
C PRO A 501 -0.05 -4.78 -7.00
N ALA A 502 0.96 -4.99 -6.16
CA ALA A 502 1.32 -6.32 -5.70
C ALA A 502 0.16 -6.96 -4.91
N LEU A 503 -0.04 -8.26 -5.10
CA LEU A 503 -0.99 -9.03 -4.31
C LEU A 503 -0.59 -9.00 -2.83
N PRO A 504 -1.49 -8.71 -1.87
CA PRO A 504 -1.19 -8.79 -0.45
C PRO A 504 -0.62 -10.17 -0.07
N THR A 505 0.47 -10.21 0.71
CA THR A 505 1.17 -11.46 1.07
C THR A 505 0.62 -12.12 2.34
N SER A 506 -0.28 -11.47 3.08
CA SER A 506 -0.80 -11.99 4.35
C SER A 506 -2.32 -12.07 4.37
N LEU A 507 -2.83 -13.29 4.50
CA LEU A 507 -4.07 -13.55 5.22
C LEU A 507 -3.68 -14.04 6.61
N PRO A 508 -4.39 -13.67 7.69
CA PRO A 508 -4.14 -14.28 8.99
C PRO A 508 -4.22 -15.80 8.83
N LYS A 509 -3.19 -16.52 9.33
CA LYS A 509 -3.21 -17.98 9.43
C LYS A 509 -4.52 -18.35 10.12
N ALA A 510 -5.31 -19.21 9.50
CA ALA A 510 -6.43 -19.82 10.20
C ALA A 510 -5.86 -20.52 11.46
N PRO A 511 -6.44 -20.26 12.65
CA PRO A 511 -6.00 -20.91 13.88
C PRO A 511 -6.13 -22.43 13.81
#